data_AF-A0A7V9R529-F1
#
_entry.id   AF-A0A7V9R529-F1
#
_cell.length_a   1.000
_cell.length_b   1.000
_cell.length_c   1.000
_cell.angle_alpha   90.00
_cell.angle_beta   90.00
_cell.angle_gamma   90.00
#
_symmetry.space_group_name_H-M   'P 1'
#
loop_
_entity.id
_entity.type
_entity.pdbx_description
1 polymer ?
#
loop_
_entity_poly.entity_id
_entity_poly.type
_entity_poly.pdbx_seq_one_letter_code
_entity_poly.pdbx_strand_id
1 'polypeptide(L)'
;MCTPASYPNAGSNTAADLYIFNGSTSTANVAVHILDKNGTNLAGANIPGTSPAATYPGQTGSATVAVAAANTLNVRWQLPVAGGPGFDGVTNVSTAVTVTSDQPIVVGSDFQWSGFKPLPCSLLPK
;
A
#
# COMPACT_ATOMS: atom_id res chain seq x y z
N MET A 1 -8.46 -10.74 -0.83
CA MET A 1 -8.34 -9.36 -1.32
C MET A 1 -8.86 -8.42 -0.26
N CYS A 2 -8.07 -7.43 0.13
CA CYS A 2 -8.54 -6.36 1.01
C CYS A 2 -9.13 -5.23 0.16
N THR A 3 -10.28 -4.70 0.60
CA THR A 3 -10.97 -3.61 -0.10
C THR A 3 -10.02 -2.40 -0.18
N PRO A 4 -9.96 -1.71 -1.32
CA PRO A 4 -9.13 -0.52 -1.45
C PRO A 4 -9.40 0.49 -0.33
N ALA A 5 -8.36 0.85 0.43
CA ALA A 5 -8.44 2.07 1.23
C ALA A 5 -8.40 3.26 0.26
N SER A 6 -9.24 4.28 0.48
CA SER A 6 -9.12 5.55 -0.20
C SER A 6 -8.08 6.40 0.53
N TYR A 7 -7.04 6.79 -0.17
CA TYR A 7 -5.96 7.62 0.36
C TYR A 7 -6.23 9.07 -0.08
N PRO A 8 -6.83 9.94 0.76
CA PRO A 8 -7.02 11.32 0.37
C PRO A 8 -5.66 11.96 0.14
N ASN A 9 -5.53 12.66 -0.99
CA ASN A 9 -4.34 13.42 -1.34
C ASN A 9 -4.20 14.60 -0.37
N ALA A 10 -3.59 14.35 0.79
CA ALA A 10 -3.41 15.34 1.84
C ALA A 10 -2.24 16.31 1.56
N GLY A 11 -1.45 16.06 0.51
CA GLY A 11 -0.36 16.94 0.08
C GLY A 11 0.76 17.14 1.12
N SER A 12 0.81 16.30 2.15
CA SER A 12 1.44 16.61 3.44
C SER A 12 2.81 15.95 3.67
N ASN A 13 3.36 15.22 2.69
CA ASN A 13 4.59 14.41 2.83
C ASN A 13 4.55 13.41 4.02
N THR A 14 3.36 13.12 4.54
CA THR A 14 3.17 12.30 5.73
C THR A 14 3.43 10.84 5.41
N ALA A 15 3.88 10.09 6.41
CA ALA A 15 4.03 8.65 6.27
C ALA A 15 2.66 7.97 6.15
N ALA A 16 2.60 7.00 5.24
CA ALA A 16 1.56 5.99 5.14
C ALA A 16 2.20 4.63 5.43
N ASP A 17 1.60 3.90 6.36
CA ASP A 17 2.04 2.58 6.77
C ASP A 17 0.92 1.57 6.50
N LEU A 18 1.29 0.39 6.01
CA LEU A 18 0.42 -0.75 5.79
C LEU A 18 1.01 -1.96 6.52
N TYR A 19 0.23 -2.55 7.40
CA TYR A 19 0.60 -3.69 8.22
C TYR A 19 -0.17 -4.92 7.75
N ILE A 20 0.56 -5.99 7.46
CA ILE A 20 0.00 -7.25 6.99
C ILE A 20 0.48 -8.35 7.92
N PHE A 21 -0.40 -8.79 8.81
CA PHE A 21 -0.11 -9.85 9.77
C PHE A 21 -0.57 -11.20 9.22
N ASN A 22 0.37 -12.16 9.16
CA ASN A 22 0.04 -13.54 8.85
C ASN A 22 -0.39 -14.27 10.12
N GLY A 23 -1.71 -14.33 10.34
CA GLY A 23 -2.31 -15.07 11.45
C GLY A 23 -2.46 -16.58 11.19
N SER A 24 -2.05 -17.07 10.03
CA SER A 24 -2.09 -18.50 9.70
C SER A 24 -0.91 -19.27 10.29
N THR A 25 -0.99 -20.60 10.26
CA THR A 25 0.07 -21.51 10.73
C THR A 25 1.12 -21.83 9.66
N SER A 26 0.96 -21.31 8.43
CA SER A 26 1.86 -21.53 7.30
C SER A 26 2.42 -20.20 6.78
N THR A 27 3.46 -20.25 5.96
CA THR A 27 3.96 -19.05 5.26
C THR A 27 2.92 -18.56 4.26
N ALA A 28 2.62 -17.26 4.29
CA ALA A 28 1.75 -16.58 3.35
C ALA A 28 2.58 -15.92 2.24
N ASN A 29 2.18 -16.09 0.98
CA ASN A 29 2.70 -15.31 -0.14
C ASN A 29 1.78 -14.11 -0.36
N VAL A 30 2.33 -12.90 -0.21
CA VAL A 30 1.57 -11.65 -0.23
C VAL A 30 2.02 -10.78 -1.39
N ALA A 31 1.07 -10.18 -2.10
CA ALA A 31 1.34 -9.08 -3.03
C ALA A 31 0.58 -7.81 -2.60
N VAL A 32 1.28 -6.69 -2.65
CA VAL A 32 0.76 -5.35 -2.36
C VAL A 32 0.91 -4.50 -3.61
N HIS A 33 -0.20 -3.93 -4.07
CA HIS A 33 -0.22 -2.97 -5.15
C HIS A 33 -0.80 -1.65 -4.68
N ILE A 34 -0.02 -0.58 -4.85
CA ILE A 34 -0.46 0.80 -4.63
C ILE A 34 -0.90 1.33 -5.98
N LEU A 35 -2.17 1.68 -6.11
CA LEU A 35 -2.81 2.00 -7.38
C LEU A 35 -3.14 3.48 -7.51
N ASP A 36 -2.97 4.04 -8.69
CA ASP A 36 -3.56 5.34 -9.05
C ASP A 36 -5.06 5.24 -9.32
N LYS A 37 -5.71 6.38 -9.63
CA LYS A 37 -7.14 6.42 -9.94
C LYS A 37 -7.57 5.60 -11.17
N ASN A 38 -6.63 5.25 -12.04
CA ASN A 38 -6.87 4.45 -13.25
C ASN A 38 -6.60 2.96 -13.01
N GLY A 39 -6.17 2.58 -11.80
CA GLY A 39 -5.81 1.21 -11.45
C GLY A 39 -4.37 0.81 -11.82
N THR A 40 -3.52 1.77 -12.23
CA THR A 40 -2.11 1.52 -12.53
C THR A 40 -1.36 1.20 -11.24
N ASN A 41 -0.64 0.09 -11.19
CA ASN A 41 0.27 -0.20 -10.09
C ASN A 41 1.48 0.73 -10.15
N LEU A 42 1.71 1.45 -9.05
CA LEU A 42 2.74 2.48 -8.93
C LEU A 42 4.07 1.95 -8.40
N ALA A 43 4.21 0.65 -8.11
CA ALA A 43 5.46 0.09 -7.59
C ALA A 43 6.69 0.53 -8.44
N GLY A 44 7.65 1.20 -7.80
CA GLY A 44 8.85 1.77 -8.42
C GLY A 44 8.67 3.16 -9.05
N ALA A 45 7.44 3.67 -9.21
CA ALA A 45 7.19 5.02 -9.69
C ALA A 45 7.58 6.06 -8.62
N ASN A 46 8.06 7.22 -9.07
CA ASN A 46 8.40 8.33 -8.19
C ASN A 46 7.15 8.89 -7.50
N ILE A 47 7.28 9.16 -6.21
CA ILE A 47 6.26 9.82 -5.40
C ILE A 47 6.36 11.34 -5.66
N PRO A 48 5.34 11.98 -6.25
CA PRO A 48 5.41 13.38 -6.63
C PRO A 48 5.74 14.32 -5.46
N GLY A 49 6.64 15.27 -5.70
CA GLY A 49 6.99 16.34 -4.76
C GLY A 49 7.84 15.93 -3.56
N THR A 50 8.22 14.66 -3.41
CA THR A 50 9.09 14.21 -2.31
C THR A 50 10.54 14.70 -2.46
N SER A 51 11.16 15.09 -1.35
CA SER A 51 12.58 15.49 -1.27
C SER A 51 13.21 14.96 0.02
N PRO A 52 14.21 14.05 -0.05
CA PRO A 52 14.75 13.43 -1.27
C PRO A 52 13.69 12.64 -2.05
N ALA A 53 13.93 12.42 -3.34
CA ALA A 53 13.00 11.68 -4.19
C ALA A 53 12.77 10.26 -3.66
N ALA A 54 11.51 9.90 -3.44
CA ALA A 54 11.09 8.58 -3.01
C ALA A 54 10.29 7.86 -4.10
N THR A 55 10.22 6.53 -4.02
CA THR A 55 9.43 5.69 -4.93
C THR A 55 8.44 4.86 -4.16
N TYR A 56 7.30 4.53 -4.79
CA TYR A 56 6.32 3.64 -4.18
C TYR A 56 6.90 2.21 -4.02
N PRO A 57 6.72 1.58 -2.84
CA PRO A 57 7.05 0.18 -2.64
C PRO A 57 5.95 -0.73 -3.24
N GLY A 58 6.18 -2.03 -3.23
CA GLY A 58 5.20 -3.03 -3.63
C GLY A 58 5.76 -4.06 -4.60
N GLN A 59 4.90 -4.98 -5.01
CA GLN A 59 5.22 -6.01 -6.00
C GLN A 59 4.71 -5.61 -7.38
N THR A 60 5.25 -6.22 -8.44
CA THR A 60 4.78 -6.04 -9.82
C THR A 60 4.41 -7.39 -10.44
N GLY A 61 3.47 -7.38 -11.39
CA GLY A 61 3.03 -8.60 -12.07
C GLY A 61 2.50 -9.65 -11.09
N SER A 62 3.06 -10.87 -11.16
CA SER A 62 2.72 -12.00 -10.27
C SER A 62 3.69 -12.18 -9.10
N ALA A 63 4.58 -11.21 -8.84
CA ALA A 63 5.56 -11.33 -7.76
C ALA A 63 4.88 -11.25 -6.38
N THR A 64 5.41 -12.00 -5.42
CA THR A 64 4.94 -12.02 -4.02
C THR A 64 6.12 -11.97 -3.06
N VAL A 65 5.85 -11.55 -1.83
CA VAL A 65 6.78 -11.62 -0.70
C VAL A 65 6.26 -12.67 0.29
N ALA A 66 7.17 -13.51 0.76
CA ALA A 66 6.86 -14.51 1.78
C ALA A 66 6.80 -13.87 3.17
N VAL A 67 5.71 -14.14 3.91
CA VAL A 67 5.51 -13.72 5.30
C VAL A 67 5.33 -14.97 6.14
N ALA A 68 6.28 -15.26 7.03
CA ALA A 68 6.20 -16.44 7.89
C ALA A 68 4.98 -16.39 8.83
N ALA A 69 4.58 -17.55 9.35
CA ALA A 69 3.50 -17.65 10.33
C ALA A 69 3.78 -16.75 11.55
N ALA A 70 2.75 -16.07 12.05
CA ALA A 70 2.83 -15.13 13.17
C ALA A 70 3.79 -13.94 12.98
N ASN A 71 4.18 -13.61 11.74
CA ASN A 71 4.96 -12.41 11.43
C ASN A 71 4.12 -11.33 10.75
N THR A 72 4.61 -10.09 10.83
CA THR A 72 4.02 -8.92 10.19
C THR A 72 4.95 -8.38 9.11
N LEU A 73 4.41 -8.18 7.91
CA LEU A 73 5.04 -7.37 6.86
C LEU A 73 4.60 -5.91 7.01
N ASN A 74 5.55 -4.99 7.08
CA ASN A 74 5.29 -3.54 7.06
C ASN A 74 5.68 -2.98 5.69
N VAL A 75 4.72 -2.31 5.03
CA VAL A 75 4.95 -1.56 3.80
C VAL A 75 4.71 -0.08 4.09
N ARG A 76 5.77 0.73 3.96
CA ARG A 76 5.76 2.15 4.29
C ARG A 76 6.13 2.99 3.07
N TRP A 77 5.41 4.10 2.87
CA TRP A 77 5.72 5.10 1.86
C TRP A 77 5.32 6.50 2.32
N GLN A 78 5.76 7.52 1.57
CA GLN A 78 5.34 8.91 1.79
C GLN A 78 4.14 9.23 0.91
N LEU A 79 3.18 9.99 1.42
CA LEU A 79 2.13 10.56 0.57
C LEU A 79 2.72 11.68 -0.32
N PRO A 80 2.18 11.89 -1.53
CA PRO A 80 2.59 12.98 -2.41
C PRO A 80 2.57 14.35 -1.72
N VAL A 81 3.49 15.24 -2.12
CA VAL A 81 3.58 16.61 -1.60
C VAL A 81 2.85 17.56 -2.55
N ALA A 82 1.87 18.31 -2.03
CA ALA A 82 1.13 19.26 -2.85
C ALA A 82 2.02 20.44 -3.22
N GLY A 83 1.98 20.84 -4.50
CA GLY A 83 2.73 21.99 -5.00
C GLY A 83 4.23 21.78 -5.22
N GLY A 84 4.73 20.54 -5.06
CA GLY A 84 6.10 20.18 -5.42
C GLY A 84 6.31 20.00 -6.93
N PRO A 85 7.55 20.04 -7.45
CA PRO A 85 7.83 19.75 -8.86
C PRO A 85 7.27 18.39 -9.28
N GLY A 86 6.55 18.37 -10.41
CA GLY A 86 5.92 17.16 -10.96
C GLY A 86 4.61 16.74 -10.28
N PHE A 87 4.09 17.50 -9.32
CA PHE A 87 2.76 17.26 -8.74
C PHE A 87 1.67 17.96 -9.57
N ASP A 88 0.85 17.17 -10.25
CA ASP A 88 -0.35 17.61 -10.98
C ASP A 88 -1.66 17.18 -10.27
N GLY A 89 -1.53 16.53 -9.10
CA GLY A 89 -2.64 15.97 -8.34
C GLY A 89 -3.28 14.72 -8.95
N VAL A 90 -2.73 14.18 -10.04
CA VAL A 90 -3.32 13.08 -10.82
C VAL A 90 -2.31 11.97 -11.13
N THR A 91 -1.14 12.31 -11.64
CA THR A 91 -0.10 11.37 -12.07
C THR A 91 0.67 10.83 -10.88
N ASN A 92 0.85 9.51 -10.82
CA ASN A 92 1.54 8.81 -9.73
C ASN A 92 1.02 9.20 -8.33
N VAL A 93 -0.28 9.44 -8.21
CA VAL A 93 -0.95 9.71 -6.92
C VAL A 93 -1.67 8.44 -6.46
N SER A 94 -1.17 7.84 -5.38
CA SER A 94 -1.81 6.69 -4.73
C SER A 94 -3.24 7.02 -4.34
N THR A 95 -4.19 6.27 -4.88
CA THR A 95 -5.63 6.39 -4.63
C THR A 95 -6.16 5.18 -3.87
N ALA A 96 -5.65 3.99 -4.19
CA ALA A 96 -6.10 2.70 -3.68
C ALA A 96 -4.92 1.81 -3.32
N VAL A 97 -5.11 0.88 -2.38
CA VAL A 97 -4.15 -0.20 -2.11
C VAL A 97 -4.87 -1.52 -2.11
N THR A 98 -4.36 -2.48 -2.88
CA THR A 98 -4.88 -3.86 -2.90
C THR A 98 -3.85 -4.80 -2.31
N VAL A 99 -4.31 -5.70 -1.44
CA VAL A 99 -3.50 -6.79 -0.88
C VAL A 99 -4.11 -8.13 -1.24
N THR A 100 -3.30 -9.02 -1.80
CA THR A 100 -3.67 -10.40 -2.10
C THR A 100 -2.77 -11.37 -1.36
N SER A 101 -3.33 -12.48 -0.89
CA SER A 101 -2.59 -13.56 -0.25
C SER A 101 -3.23 -14.91 -0.51
N ASP A 102 -2.40 -15.95 -0.52
CA ASP A 102 -2.80 -17.36 -0.59
C ASP A 102 -3.17 -17.97 0.78
N GLN A 103 -2.96 -17.24 1.87
CA GLN A 103 -3.36 -17.61 3.23
C GLN A 103 -4.22 -16.50 3.88
N PRO A 104 -4.99 -16.82 4.94
CA PRO A 104 -5.67 -15.81 5.74
C PRO A 104 -4.68 -14.82 6.37
N ILE A 105 -4.90 -13.52 6.13
CA ILE A 105 -4.09 -12.41 6.67
C ILE A 105 -4.99 -11.34 7.28
N VAL A 106 -4.45 -10.56 8.21
CA VAL A 106 -5.08 -9.35 8.73
C VAL A 106 -4.33 -8.15 8.18
N VAL A 107 -5.06 -7.17 7.63
CA VAL A 107 -4.47 -5.96 7.06
C VAL A 107 -5.02 -4.73 7.76
N GLY A 108 -4.12 -3.81 8.10
CA GLY A 108 -4.47 -2.49 8.58
C GLY A 108 -3.56 -1.43 7.99
N SER A 109 -4.04 -0.20 7.95
CA SER A 109 -3.27 0.96 7.50
C SER A 109 -3.26 2.04 8.56
N ASP A 110 -2.16 2.77 8.67
CA ASP A 110 -2.06 3.98 9.47
C ASP A 110 -1.54 5.12 8.60
N PHE A 111 -2.19 6.26 8.71
CA PHE A 111 -1.61 7.50 8.21
C PHE A 111 -1.18 8.29 9.40
N GLN A 112 0.02 8.82 9.32
CA GLN A 112 0.53 9.71 10.34
C GLN A 112 -0.56 10.76 10.67
N TRP A 113 -0.98 10.79 11.94
CA TRP A 113 -2.02 11.68 12.49
C TRP A 113 -3.50 11.37 12.13
N SER A 114 -3.80 10.35 11.33
CA SER A 114 -5.19 9.91 11.04
C SER A 114 -5.65 8.72 11.90
N GLY A 115 -4.69 8.03 12.50
CA GLY A 115 -4.90 6.83 13.31
C GLY A 115 -5.22 5.60 12.48
N PHE A 116 -5.14 4.44 13.13
CA PHE A 116 -5.27 3.14 12.49
C PHE A 116 -6.66 2.92 11.87
N LYS A 117 -6.68 2.44 10.62
CA LYS A 117 -7.87 2.02 9.89
C LYS A 117 -7.74 0.53 9.55
N PRO A 118 -8.62 -0.34 10.06
CA PRO A 118 -8.66 -1.73 9.62
C PRO A 118 -9.14 -1.80 8.17
N LEU A 119 -8.49 -2.62 7.34
CA LEU A 119 -8.94 -2.86 5.97
C LEU A 119 -9.70 -4.18 5.94
N PRO A 120 -11.01 -4.19 5.62
CA PRO A 120 -11.75 -5.44 5.53
C PRO A 120 -11.16 -6.28 4.40
N CYS A 121 -10.79 -7.51 4.73
CA CYS A 121 -10.24 -8.48 3.79
C CYS A 121 -11.24 -9.62 3.60
N SER A 122 -11.58 -9.90 2.34
CA SER A 122 -12.32 -11.10 1.98
C SER A 122 -11.34 -12.13 1.40
N LEU A 123 -11.64 -13.41 1.59
CA LEU A 123 -11.00 -14.46 0.80
C LEU A 123 -11.38 -14.22 -0.66
N LEU A 124 -10.41 -14.24 -1.58
CA LEU A 124 -10.75 -14.32 -3.00
C LEU A 124 -11.35 -15.72 -3.24
N PRO A 125 -12.46 -15.83 -4.00
CA PRO A 125 -12.87 -17.12 -4.54
C PRO A 125 -11.67 -17.71 -5.30
N LYS A 126 -11.38 -18.99 -5.06
CA LYS A 126 -10.39 -19.73 -5.84
C LYS A 126 -10.86 -19.90 -7.28
#